data_AF-A0A8K0GA11-F1
#
_entry.id   AF-A0A8K0GA11-F1
#
_cell.length_a   1.000
_cell.length_b   1.000
_cell.length_c   1.000
_cell.angle_alpha   90.00
_cell.angle_beta   90.00
_cell.angle_gamma   90.00
#
_symmetry.space_group_name_H-M   'P 1'
#
loop_
_entity.id
_entity.type
_entity.pdbx_description
1 polymer ?
#
loop_
_entity_poly.entity_id
_entity_poly.type
_entity_poly.pdbx_seq_one_letter_code
_entity_poly.pdbx_strand_id
1 'polypeptide(L)'
;MYSDNATNEIRTNSKIILSATKDVVVQQFLLENKIEWKFVPPRAPHIAGLWERGVRNAKHHLKRVIGDANLTYENFVLTQIESVLNSRPLCSLSQDPNDLESLTPGHFLIGSPLTSWSTTQRRLENYRRFDIDGN
;
A
#
# COMPACT_ATOMS: atom_id res chain seq x y z
N MET A 1 -5.97 -10.95 10.37
CA MET A 1 -6.16 -9.49 10.38
C MET A 1 -5.78 -8.95 11.76
N TYR A 2 -5.13 -7.79 11.83
CA TYR A 2 -4.74 -7.16 13.10
C TYR A 2 -5.37 -5.77 13.24
N SER A 3 -5.74 -5.39 14.45
CA SER A 3 -6.22 -4.02 14.78
C SER A 3 -5.60 -3.50 16.07
N ASP A 4 -5.54 -2.18 16.22
CA ASP A 4 -5.06 -1.56 17.45
C ASP A 4 -6.01 -1.80 18.63
N ASN A 5 -5.45 -1.71 19.85
CA ASN A 5 -6.19 -1.75 21.10
C ASN A 5 -6.04 -0.41 21.84
N ALA A 6 -6.10 0.71 21.11
CA ALA A 6 -5.76 2.02 21.67
C ALA A 6 -6.74 2.43 22.79
N THR A 7 -6.18 2.76 23.95
CA THR A 7 -6.90 2.99 25.21
C THR A 7 -7.30 4.43 25.48
N ASN A 8 -6.79 5.43 24.75
CA ASN A 8 -7.05 6.85 25.02
C ASN A 8 -7.63 7.56 23.77
N GLU A 9 -8.75 8.30 23.93
CA GLU A 9 -9.60 9.03 22.94
C GLU A 9 -10.02 8.30 21.64
N ILE A 10 -9.21 7.39 21.10
CA ILE A 10 -9.53 6.34 20.10
C ILE A 10 -10.56 5.33 20.64
N ARG A 11 -10.94 5.44 21.92
CA ARG A 11 -11.93 4.62 22.62
C ARG A 11 -13.27 4.47 21.88
N THR A 12 -13.70 5.46 21.09
CA THR A 12 -14.96 5.34 20.32
C THR A 12 -14.76 4.43 19.11
N ASN A 13 -13.67 4.59 18.36
CA ASN A 13 -13.37 3.76 17.20
C ASN A 13 -12.96 2.34 17.61
N SER A 14 -12.20 2.17 18.70
CA SER A 14 -11.85 0.85 19.21
C SER A 14 -13.08 0.11 19.75
N LYS A 15 -14.07 0.82 20.33
CA LYS A 15 -15.37 0.23 20.67
C LYS A 15 -16.19 -0.16 19.45
N ILE A 16 -16.23 0.67 18.40
CA ILE A 16 -16.93 0.35 17.15
C ILE A 16 -16.31 -0.89 16.49
N ILE A 17 -14.99 -0.94 16.40
CA ILE A 17 -14.26 -2.09 15.85
C ILE A 17 -14.51 -3.33 16.72
N LEU A 18 -14.45 -3.20 18.05
CA LEU A 18 -14.75 -4.31 18.95
C LEU A 18 -16.22 -4.78 18.82
N SER A 19 -17.18 -3.88 18.61
CA SER A 19 -18.56 -4.29 18.32
C SER A 19 -18.70 -4.96 16.96
N ALA A 20 -18.01 -4.46 15.93
CA ALA A 20 -17.99 -5.07 14.60
C ALA A 20 -17.37 -6.48 14.64
N THR A 21 -16.36 -6.71 15.50
CA THR A 21 -15.82 -8.06 15.69
C THR A 21 -16.82 -9.03 16.32
N LYS A 22 -17.92 -8.57 16.92
CA LYS A 22 -18.96 -9.43 17.48
C LYS A 22 -20.18 -9.54 16.57
N ASP A 23 -20.21 -8.78 15.49
CA ASP A 23 -21.28 -8.81 14.51
C ASP A 23 -21.29 -10.15 13.75
N VAL A 24 -22.49 -10.72 13.58
CA VAL A 24 -22.66 -12.05 12.99
C VAL A 24 -22.23 -12.07 11.52
N VAL A 25 -22.51 -11.00 10.77
CA VAL A 25 -22.14 -10.90 9.36
C VAL A 25 -20.62 -10.84 9.23
N VAL A 26 -19.97 -10.05 10.09
CA VAL A 26 -18.50 -9.96 10.12
C VAL A 26 -17.87 -11.30 10.50
N GLN A 27 -18.37 -11.97 11.53
CA GLN A 27 -17.86 -13.27 11.95
C GLN A 27 -18.02 -14.34 10.86
N GLN A 28 -19.17 -14.37 10.19
CA GLN A 28 -19.41 -15.28 9.08
C GLN A 28 -18.43 -15.02 7.94
N PHE A 29 -18.22 -13.76 7.55
CA PHE A 29 -17.25 -13.39 6.53
C PHE A 29 -15.82 -13.84 6.89
N LEU A 30 -15.40 -13.63 8.15
CA LEU A 30 -14.08 -14.05 8.63
C LEU A 30 -13.90 -15.57 8.57
N LEU A 31 -14.93 -16.33 8.95
CA LEU A 31 -14.91 -17.79 8.90
C LEU A 31 -14.83 -18.32 7.46
N GLU A 32 -15.67 -17.80 6.57
CA GLU A 32 -15.70 -18.17 5.15
C GLU A 32 -14.36 -17.92 4.46
N ASN A 33 -13.71 -16.80 4.80
CA ASN A 33 -12.42 -16.41 4.22
C ASN A 33 -11.21 -16.93 5.02
N LYS A 34 -11.42 -17.73 6.08
CA LYS A 34 -10.36 -18.25 6.96
C LYS A 34 -9.47 -17.15 7.55
N ILE A 35 -10.05 -16.00 7.88
CA ILE A 35 -9.36 -14.84 8.43
C ILE A 35 -9.52 -14.84 9.95
N GLU A 36 -8.41 -14.93 10.67
CA GLU A 36 -8.40 -14.73 12.13
C GLU A 36 -8.19 -13.24 12.47
N TRP A 37 -9.12 -12.61 13.21
CA TRP A 37 -8.96 -11.23 13.70
C TRP A 37 -8.26 -11.23 15.07
N LYS A 38 -7.14 -10.49 15.18
CA LYS A 38 -6.40 -10.27 16.43
C LYS A 38 -6.28 -8.79 16.79
N PHE A 39 -6.28 -8.49 18.08
CA PHE A 39 -5.90 -7.18 18.60
C PHE A 39 -4.43 -7.17 18.98
N VAL A 40 -3.75 -6.07 18.71
CA VAL A 40 -2.32 -5.91 19.00
C VAL A 40 -2.12 -5.88 20.52
N PRO A 41 -1.11 -6.58 21.06
CA PRO A 41 -0.86 -6.58 22.50
C PRO A 41 -0.64 -5.16 23.03
N PRO A 42 -1.09 -4.87 24.27
CA PRO A 42 -0.72 -3.63 24.94
C PRO A 42 0.80 -3.47 24.94
N ARG A 43 1.28 -2.25 24.69
CA ARG A 43 2.72 -1.91 24.66
C ARG A 43 3.53 -2.56 23.52
N ALA A 44 2.90 -2.91 22.40
CA ALA A 44 3.59 -3.29 21.15
C ALA A 44 3.50 -2.18 20.07
N PRO A 45 3.98 -0.95 20.33
CA PRO A 45 3.84 0.18 19.39
C PRO A 45 4.60 -0.02 18.09
N HIS A 46 5.61 -0.91 18.05
CA HIS A 46 6.35 -1.20 16.83
C HIS A 46 5.47 -1.83 15.74
N ILE A 47 4.50 -2.65 16.13
CA ILE A 47 3.52 -3.27 15.23
C ILE A 47 2.63 -2.17 14.66
N ALA A 48 2.15 -1.27 15.51
CA ALA A 48 1.33 -0.13 15.11
C ALA A 48 2.05 0.90 14.25
N GLY A 49 3.32 1.14 14.55
CA GLY A 49 4.16 2.06 13.79
C GLY A 49 4.32 1.67 12.32
N LEU A 50 4.08 0.41 11.92
CA LEU A 50 4.16 0.03 10.51
C LEU A 50 2.99 0.60 9.70
N TRP A 51 1.73 0.36 10.12
CA TRP A 51 0.58 0.91 9.40
C TRP A 51 0.44 2.42 9.63
N GLU A 52 0.81 2.95 10.80
CA GLU A 52 0.81 4.39 11.04
C GLU A 52 1.76 5.13 10.08
N ARG A 53 2.93 4.55 9.79
CA ARG A 53 3.83 5.08 8.75
C ARG A 53 3.18 5.04 7.36
N GLY A 54 2.46 3.96 7.04
CA GLY A 54 1.67 3.86 5.81
C GLY A 54 0.62 4.96 5.69
N VAL A 55 -0.19 5.15 6.73
CA VAL A 55 -1.21 6.22 6.82
C VAL A 55 -0.58 7.60 6.72
N ARG A 56 0.57 7.83 7.37
CA ARG A 56 1.32 9.09 7.28
C ARG A 56 1.76 9.39 5.86
N ASN A 57 2.28 8.40 5.13
CA ASN A 57 2.70 8.57 3.75
C ASN A 57 1.51 8.85 2.82
N ALA A 58 0.41 8.11 2.98
CA ALA A 58 -0.83 8.36 2.23
C ALA A 58 -1.32 9.80 2.42
N LYS A 59 -1.43 10.26 3.68
CA LYS A 59 -1.81 11.65 4.00
C LYS A 59 -0.84 12.67 3.40
N HIS A 60 0.47 12.39 3.43
CA HIS A 60 1.47 13.26 2.84
C HIS A 60 1.25 13.45 1.33
N HIS A 61 1.06 12.37 0.58
CA HIS A 61 0.79 12.44 -0.85
C HIS A 61 -0.55 13.09 -1.15
N LEU A 62 -1.60 12.74 -0.39
CA LEU A 62 -2.93 13.32 -0.55
C LEU A 62 -2.89 14.85 -0.42
N LYS A 63 -2.23 15.36 0.63
CA LYS A 63 -2.09 16.80 0.85
C LYS A 63 -1.34 17.50 -0.29
N ARG A 64 -0.36 16.83 -0.92
CA ARG A 64 0.40 17.39 -2.05
C ARG A 64 -0.35 17.34 -3.37
N VAL A 65 -1.12 16.28 -3.62
CA VAL A 65 -1.86 16.10 -4.87
C VAL A 65 -3.12 16.97 -4.90
N ILE A 66 -3.83 17.05 -3.77
CA ILE A 66 -5.08 17.82 -3.67
C ILE A 66 -4.80 19.30 -3.46
N GLY A 67 -3.85 19.66 -2.59
CA GLY A 67 -3.69 21.05 -2.14
C GLY A 67 -5.01 21.57 -1.55
N ASP A 68 -5.49 22.69 -2.08
CA ASP A 68 -6.77 23.32 -1.70
C ASP A 68 -7.92 22.97 -2.68
N ALA A 69 -7.71 22.04 -3.62
CA ALA A 69 -8.71 21.68 -4.62
C ALA A 69 -9.84 20.82 -4.02
N ASN A 70 -11.08 21.07 -4.43
CA ASN A 70 -12.19 20.16 -4.17
C ASN A 70 -12.21 19.06 -5.25
N LEU A 71 -12.03 17.81 -4.83
CA LEU A 71 -11.99 16.68 -5.75
C LEU A 71 -13.40 16.24 -6.16
N THR A 72 -13.62 16.12 -7.47
CA THR A 72 -14.81 15.45 -8.03
C THR A 72 -14.63 13.92 -8.09
N TYR A 73 -13.38 13.44 -8.10
CA TYR A 73 -13.02 12.02 -8.26
C TYR A 73 -11.97 11.58 -7.25
N GLU A 74 -12.34 11.55 -5.96
CA GLU A 74 -11.48 11.13 -4.85
C GLU A 74 -10.88 9.73 -5.05
N ASN A 75 -11.70 8.78 -5.54
CA ASN A 75 -11.27 7.40 -5.76
C ASN A 75 -10.09 7.31 -6.73
N PHE A 76 -10.09 8.11 -7.81
CA PHE A 76 -8.99 8.08 -8.78
C PHE A 76 -7.68 8.55 -8.16
N VAL A 77 -7.72 9.64 -7.38
CA VAL A 77 -6.54 10.18 -6.69
C VAL A 77 -5.99 9.17 -5.69
N LEU A 78 -6.86 8.52 -4.92
CA LEU A 78 -6.45 7.50 -3.96
C LEU A 78 -5.78 6.29 -4.64
N THR A 79 -6.31 5.80 -5.77
CA THR A 79 -5.69 4.71 -6.54
C THR A 79 -4.30 5.10 -7.06
N GLN A 80 -4.12 6.33 -7.53
CA GLN A 80 -2.81 6.81 -7.97
C GLN A 80 -1.81 6.88 -6.81
N ILE A 81 -2.24 7.39 -5.65
CA ILE A 81 -1.42 7.43 -4.44
C ILE A 81 -1.05 6.01 -3.99
N GLU A 82 -1.99 5.08 -4.00
CA GLU A 82 -1.75 3.67 -3.68
C GLU A 82 -0.68 3.06 -4.59
N SER A 83 -0.79 3.27 -5.92
CA SER A 83 0.19 2.79 -6.89
C SER A 83 1.59 3.33 -6.59
N VAL A 84 1.72 4.62 -6.25
CA VAL A 84 2.98 5.24 -5.84
C VAL A 84 3.52 4.62 -4.55
N LEU A 85 2.69 4.45 -3.53
CA LEU A 85 3.10 3.90 -2.24
C LEU A 85 3.58 2.44 -2.35
N ASN A 86 2.94 1.66 -3.22
CA ASN A 86 3.32 0.27 -3.50
C ASN A 86 4.51 0.17 -4.46
N SER A 87 4.86 1.21 -5.19
CA SER A 87 6.01 1.23 -6.09
C SER A 87 7.25 1.90 -5.48
N ARG A 88 7.16 2.39 -4.23
CA ARG A 88 8.27 3.06 -3.59
C ARG A 88 9.45 2.09 -3.35
N PRO A 89 10.70 2.53 -3.53
CA PRO A 89 11.89 1.73 -3.25
C PRO A 89 12.01 1.40 -1.76
N LEU A 90 12.34 0.15 -1.43
CA LEU A 90 12.66 -0.34 -0.08
C LEU A 90 14.17 -0.50 0.10
N CYS A 91 14.81 -1.20 -0.84
CA CYS A 91 16.25 -1.40 -0.92
C CYS A 91 16.67 -1.71 -2.36
N SER A 92 17.96 -1.66 -2.68
CA SER A 92 18.45 -2.13 -3.97
C SER A 92 18.27 -3.64 -4.10
N LEU A 93 18.01 -4.13 -5.31
CA LEU A 93 17.97 -5.56 -5.61
C LEU A 93 19.38 -6.13 -5.84
N SER A 94 20.30 -5.28 -6.27
CA SER A 94 21.67 -5.63 -6.61
C SER A 94 22.68 -4.78 -5.83
N GLN A 95 23.92 -5.26 -5.81
CA GLN A 95 25.10 -4.53 -5.35
C GLN A 95 25.81 -3.81 -6.52
N ASP A 96 25.41 -4.08 -7.76
CA ASP A 96 25.94 -3.38 -8.93
C ASP A 96 25.47 -1.91 -8.90
N PRO A 97 26.38 -0.93 -8.84
CA PRO A 97 26.01 0.48 -8.85
C PRO A 97 25.32 0.93 -10.15
N ASN A 98 25.41 0.15 -11.23
CA ASN A 98 24.73 0.42 -12.49
C ASN A 98 23.31 -0.19 -12.55
N ASP A 99 22.97 -1.06 -11.61
CA ASP A 99 21.62 -1.63 -11.52
C ASP A 99 20.73 -0.71 -10.68
N LEU A 100 19.82 -0.01 -11.36
CA LEU A 100 18.89 0.93 -10.75
C LEU A 100 17.59 0.25 -10.27
N GLU A 101 17.46 -1.07 -10.41
CA GLU A 101 16.28 -1.77 -9.94
C GLU A 101 16.25 -1.85 -8.40
N SER A 102 15.11 -1.45 -7.84
CA SER A 102 14.86 -1.45 -6.41
C SER A 102 13.76 -2.45 -6.05
N LEU A 103 13.90 -3.11 -4.92
CA LEU A 103 12.83 -3.90 -4.33
C LEU A 103 11.74 -2.94 -3.84
N THR A 104 10.49 -3.23 -4.18
CA THR A 104 9.33 -2.39 -3.82
C THR A 104 8.25 -3.26 -3.18
N PRO A 105 7.29 -2.69 -2.41
CA PRO A 105 6.15 -3.46 -1.92
C PRO A 105 5.39 -4.20 -3.02
N GLY A 106 5.27 -3.60 -4.21
CA GLY A 106 4.63 -4.19 -5.39
C GLY A 106 5.27 -5.50 -5.83
N HIS A 107 6.57 -5.69 -5.63
CA HIS A 107 7.22 -6.98 -5.91
C HIS A 107 6.63 -8.12 -5.06
N PHE A 108 6.21 -7.85 -3.83
CA PHE A 108 5.56 -8.86 -2.99
C PHE A 108 4.09 -9.09 -3.34
N LEU A 109 3.44 -8.12 -3.99
CA LEU A 109 2.02 -8.20 -4.36
C LEU A 109 1.81 -8.82 -5.74
N ILE A 110 2.59 -8.37 -6.73
CA ILE A 110 2.42 -8.71 -8.16
C ILE A 110 3.74 -9.03 -8.88
N GLY A 111 4.87 -9.10 -8.15
CA GLY A 111 6.18 -9.37 -8.74
C GLY A 111 6.86 -8.17 -9.42
N SER A 112 6.27 -6.97 -9.38
CA SER A 112 6.86 -5.75 -9.98
C SER A 112 6.27 -4.47 -9.34
N PRO A 113 6.89 -3.28 -9.55
CA PRO A 113 6.28 -2.02 -9.15
C PRO A 113 4.98 -1.73 -9.92
N LEU A 114 3.94 -1.24 -9.24
CA LEU A 114 2.65 -0.90 -9.85
C LEU A 114 2.71 0.33 -10.77
N THR A 115 3.74 1.16 -10.64
CA THR A 115 4.02 2.28 -11.55
C THR A 115 4.94 1.88 -12.70
N SER A 116 5.38 0.63 -12.77
CA SER A 116 6.18 0.18 -13.91
C SER A 116 5.32 0.23 -15.17
N TRP A 117 5.93 0.64 -16.28
CA TRP A 117 5.30 0.54 -17.59
C TRP A 117 4.88 -0.91 -17.79
N SER A 118 3.66 -1.14 -18.28
CA SER A 118 3.18 -2.51 -18.54
C SER A 118 4.28 -3.31 -19.25
N THR A 119 4.53 -4.56 -18.86
CA THR A 119 5.54 -5.42 -19.49
C THR A 119 5.42 -5.43 -21.03
N THR A 120 4.20 -5.23 -21.53
CA THR A 120 3.88 -4.98 -22.94
C THR A 120 4.55 -3.72 -23.50
N GLN A 121 4.47 -2.57 -22.83
CA GLN A 121 5.15 -1.34 -23.23
C GLN A 121 6.68 -1.44 -23.09
N ARG A 122 7.21 -2.07 -22.02
CA ARG A 122 8.66 -2.31 -21.86
C ARG A 122 9.21 -3.18 -23.00
N ARG A 123 8.45 -4.18 -23.49
CA ARG A 123 8.79 -4.97 -24.68
C ARG A 123 8.78 -4.15 -25.96
N LEU A 124 7.80 -3.26 -26.14
CA LEU A 124 7.68 -2.43 -27.33
C LEU A 124 8.77 -1.35 -27.41
N GLU A 125 9.18 -0.76 -26.29
CA GLU A 125 10.31 0.17 -26.25
C GLU A 125 11.66 -0.53 -26.46
N ASN A 126 11.83 -1.74 -25.91
CA ASN A 126 13.01 -2.54 -26.18
C ASN A 126 13.08 -2.88 -27.68
N TYR A 127 11.98 -3.28 -28.31
CA TYR A 127 11.92 -3.50 -29.77
C TYR A 127 12.27 -2.23 -30.55
N ARG A 128 11.69 -1.08 -30.18
CA ARG A 128 12.00 0.19 -30.82
C ARG A 128 13.46 0.59 -30.69
N ARG A 129 14.15 0.28 -29.59
CA ARG A 129 15.60 0.55 -29.44
C ARG A 129 16.46 -0.31 -30.36
N PHE A 130 16.09 -1.57 -30.61
CA PHE A 130 16.84 -2.44 -31.53
C PHE A 130 16.69 -2.02 -33.00
N ASP A 131 15.62 -1.31 -33.37
CA ASP A 131 15.39 -0.85 -34.75
C ASP A 131 16.12 0.46 -35.11
N ILE A 132 16.67 1.21 -34.12
CA ILE A 132 17.33 2.52 -34.37
C ILE A 132 18.85 2.40 -34.54
N ASP A 133 19.45 1.26 -34.16
CA ASP A 133 20.89 1.02 -34.26
C ASP A 133 21.27 0.22 -35.53
N GLY A 134 20.33 0.06 -36.47
CA GLY A 134 20.43 -0.82 -37.63
C GLY A 134 20.35 -0.13 -39.00
N ASN A 135 20.91 1.07 -39.18
CA ASN A 135 21.13 1.67 -40.50
C ASN A 135 22.37 2.57 -40.55
#